data_AF-A0A919SRI5-F1
#
_entry.id   AF-A0A919SRI5-F1
#
_cell.length_a   1.000
_cell.length_b   1.000
_cell.length_c   1.000
_cell.angle_alpha   90.00
_cell.angle_beta   90.00
_cell.angle_gamma   90.00
#
_symmetry.space_group_name_H-M   'P 1'
#
loop_
_entity.id
_entity.type
_entity.pdbx_description
1 polymer ?
#
loop_
_entity_poly.entity_id
_entity_poly.type
_entity_poly.pdbx_seq_one_letter_code
_entity_poly.pdbx_strand_id
1 'polypeptide(L)'
;MSADDFQAAVQRLLTQVGHWETGRWAHAATATPGTRGDLVHTLVQRLADLGADAEHRPHHPVPREHDMILPDQLRVLSDDLLAATPSPELLTEATTAITSVRAAL
;
A
#
# COMPACT_ATOMS: atom_id res chain seq x y z
N MET A 1 4.42 16.38 -3.51
CA MET A 1 3.19 15.61 -3.80
C MET A 1 2.11 16.05 -2.82
N SER A 2 0.84 16.18 -3.25
CA SER A 2 -0.26 16.55 -2.35
C SER A 2 -0.98 15.33 -1.75
N ALA A 3 -1.79 15.54 -0.71
CA ALA A 3 -2.67 14.50 -0.17
C ALA A 3 -3.68 14.00 -1.23
N ASP A 4 -4.18 14.90 -2.09
CA ASP A 4 -5.10 14.56 -3.18
C ASP A 4 -4.42 13.65 -4.22
N ASP A 5 -3.15 13.92 -4.57
CA ASP A 5 -2.37 13.08 -5.48
C ASP A 5 -2.19 11.66 -4.93
N PHE A 6 -1.86 11.56 -3.62
CA PHE A 6 -1.74 10.29 -2.91
C PHE A 6 -3.06 9.54 -2.90
N GLN A 7 -4.16 10.18 -2.50
CA GLN A 7 -5.48 9.58 -2.47
C GLN A 7 -5.92 9.11 -3.87
N ALA A 8 -5.64 9.89 -4.92
CA ALA A 8 -5.90 9.48 -6.29
C ALA A 8 -5.07 8.26 -6.71
N ALA A 9 -3.82 8.13 -6.25
CA ALA A 9 -3.01 6.94 -6.49
C ALA A 9 -3.57 5.71 -5.78
N VAL A 10 -3.97 5.84 -4.50
CA VAL A 10 -4.62 4.78 -3.71
C VAL A 10 -5.89 4.29 -4.41
N GLN A 11 -6.78 5.19 -4.83
CA GLN A 11 -8.05 4.81 -5.47
C GLN A 11 -7.84 4.06 -6.79
N ARG A 12 -6.83 4.43 -7.58
CA ARG A 12 -6.49 3.69 -8.81
C ARG A 12 -6.02 2.27 -8.51
N LEU A 13 -5.19 2.09 -7.47
CA LEU A 13 -4.75 0.76 -7.06
C LEU A 13 -5.92 -0.06 -6.52
N LEU A 14 -6.75 0.50 -5.64
CA LEU A 14 -7.94 -0.17 -5.11
C LEU A 14 -8.91 -0.60 -6.21
N THR A 15 -9.11 0.24 -7.24
CA THR A 15 -9.94 -0.12 -8.40
C THR A 15 -9.36 -1.31 -9.16
N GLN A 16 -8.03 -1.40 -9.28
CA GLN A 16 -7.36 -2.49 -9.99
C GLN A 16 -7.39 -3.82 -9.23
N VAL A 17 -7.29 -3.80 -7.89
CA VAL A 17 -7.13 -5.03 -7.08
C VAL A 17 -8.37 -5.41 -6.26
N GLY A 18 -9.32 -4.50 -6.07
CA GLY A 18 -10.47 -4.70 -5.17
C GLY A 18 -11.43 -5.81 -5.59
N HIS A 19 -11.33 -6.30 -6.82
CA HIS A 19 -12.14 -7.39 -7.37
C HIS A 19 -11.33 -8.69 -7.59
N TRP A 20 -10.12 -8.76 -7.04
CA TRP A 20 -9.25 -9.92 -7.23
C TRP A 20 -9.59 -11.05 -6.28
N GLU A 21 -9.67 -12.25 -6.84
CA GLU A 21 -9.84 -13.50 -6.11
C GLU A 21 -8.50 -14.19 -5.82
N THR A 22 -8.50 -15.20 -4.94
CA THR A 22 -7.30 -15.92 -4.49
C THR A 22 -6.33 -16.32 -5.60
N GLY A 23 -6.86 -16.82 -6.74
CA GLY A 23 -6.02 -17.24 -7.87
C GLY A 23 -5.28 -16.08 -8.55
N ARG A 24 -5.85 -14.87 -8.54
CA ARG A 24 -5.20 -13.68 -9.11
C ARG A 24 -4.10 -13.16 -8.19
N TRP A 25 -4.32 -13.23 -6.87
CA TRP A 25 -3.35 -12.87 -5.84
C TRP A 25 -2.12 -13.79 -5.82
N ALA A 26 -2.33 -15.09 -5.97
CA ALA A 26 -1.26 -16.10 -5.99
C ALA A 26 -0.41 -16.08 -7.27
N HIS A 27 -0.78 -15.29 -8.28
CA HIS A 27 -0.02 -15.20 -9.52
C HIS A 27 1.30 -14.46 -9.30
N ALA A 28 2.33 -14.84 -10.06
CA ALA A 28 3.63 -14.19 -9.99
C ALA A 28 3.53 -12.69 -10.30
N ALA A 29 4.24 -11.86 -9.52
CA ALA A 29 4.41 -10.45 -9.84
C ALA A 29 5.38 -10.28 -11.03
N THR A 30 5.17 -9.24 -11.84
CA THR A 30 5.94 -9.08 -13.10
C THR A 30 7.35 -8.55 -12.90
N ALA A 31 7.59 -7.79 -11.82
CA ALA A 31 8.83 -7.03 -11.62
C ALA A 31 9.70 -7.53 -10.45
N THR A 32 9.22 -8.46 -9.63
CA THR A 32 9.91 -8.88 -8.39
C THR A 32 9.60 -10.34 -8.07
N PRO A 33 10.55 -11.11 -7.51
CA PRO A 33 10.25 -12.45 -7.00
C PRO A 33 9.12 -12.41 -5.97
N GLY A 34 8.17 -13.33 -6.09
CA GLY A 34 7.00 -13.43 -5.22
C GLY A 34 5.68 -13.36 -5.98
N THR A 35 4.59 -13.44 -5.22
CA THR A 35 3.24 -13.31 -5.75
C THR A 35 2.81 -11.84 -5.77
N ARG A 36 1.74 -11.54 -6.50
CA ARG A 36 1.08 -10.23 -6.44
C ARG A 36 0.62 -9.90 -5.02
N GLY A 37 0.18 -10.90 -4.26
CA GLY A 37 -0.15 -10.77 -2.84
C GLY A 37 1.04 -10.31 -2.00
N ASP A 38 2.22 -10.89 -2.22
CA ASP A 38 3.44 -10.51 -1.50
C ASP A 38 3.87 -9.07 -1.82
N LEU A 39 3.73 -8.66 -3.08
CA LEU A 39 4.04 -7.30 -3.51
C LEU A 39 3.11 -6.27 -2.82
N VAL A 40 1.80 -6.54 -2.78
CA VAL A 40 0.84 -5.63 -2.13
C VAL A 40 0.97 -5.68 -0.60
N HIS A 41 1.27 -6.83 0.01
CA HIS A 41 1.56 -6.91 1.44
C HIS A 41 2.81 -6.09 1.82
N THR A 42 3.85 -6.11 0.98
CA THR A 42 5.03 -5.27 1.17
C THR A 42 4.69 -3.78 1.08
N LEU A 43 3.78 -3.39 0.18
CA LEU A 43 3.27 -2.01 0.12
C LEU A 43 2.47 -1.64 1.38
N VAL A 44 1.61 -2.54 1.86
CA VAL A 44 0.85 -2.37 3.11
C VAL A 44 1.83 -2.14 4.26
N GLN A 45 2.87 -2.96 4.42
CA GLN A 45 3.91 -2.73 5.42
C GLN A 45 4.56 -1.34 5.25
N ARG A 46 4.93 -0.96 4.02
CA ARG A 46 5.57 0.33 3.77
C ARG A 46 4.68 1.52 4.17
N LEU A 47 3.37 1.45 3.93
CA LEU A 47 2.45 2.50 4.38
C LEU A 47 2.35 2.55 5.91
N ALA A 48 2.35 1.41 6.59
CA ALA A 48 2.37 1.37 8.06
C ALA A 48 3.65 2.00 8.63
N ASP A 49 4.81 1.71 8.04
CA ASP A 49 6.09 2.30 8.46
C ASP A 49 6.10 3.81 8.28
N LEU A 50 5.60 4.30 7.13
CA LEU A 50 5.48 5.75 6.88
C LEU A 50 4.49 6.43 7.82
N GLY A 51 3.40 5.74 8.19
CA GLY A 51 2.47 6.23 9.22
C GLY A 51 3.16 6.34 10.57
N ALA A 52 3.92 5.31 10.98
CA ALA A 52 4.70 5.33 12.20
C ALA A 52 5.76 6.46 12.19
N ASP A 53 6.42 6.71 11.06
CA ASP A 53 7.36 7.84 10.90
C ASP A 53 6.66 9.20 11.09
N ALA A 54 5.49 9.40 10.48
CA ALA A 54 4.71 10.62 10.64
C ALA A 54 4.29 10.84 12.11
N GLU A 55 3.94 9.77 12.82
CA GLU A 55 3.53 9.80 14.22
C GLU A 55 4.71 9.74 15.21
N HIS A 56 5.96 9.63 14.74
CA HIS A 56 7.16 9.42 15.55
C HIS A 56 7.07 8.20 16.49
N ARG A 57 6.52 7.08 15.98
CA ARG A 57 6.36 5.81 16.69
C ARG A 57 7.29 4.73 16.14
N PRO A 58 7.58 3.67 16.91
CA PRO A 58 8.31 2.52 16.41
C PRO A 58 7.58 1.82 15.25
N HIS A 59 8.34 1.24 14.32
CA HIS A 59 7.79 0.40 13.26
C HIS A 59 7.33 -0.94 13.84
N HIS A 60 6.18 -1.40 13.38
CA HIS A 60 5.63 -2.69 13.77
C HIS A 60 5.27 -3.50 12.51
N PRO A 61 5.54 -4.81 12.51
CA PRO A 61 5.19 -5.65 11.38
C PRO A 61 3.67 -5.77 11.27
N VAL A 62 3.14 -5.55 10.06
CA VAL A 62 1.75 -5.82 9.72
C VAL A 62 1.56 -7.33 9.61
N PRO A 63 0.65 -7.94 10.39
CA PRO A 63 0.37 -9.36 10.32
C PRO A 63 0.03 -9.81 8.90
N ARG A 64 0.61 -10.94 8.47
CA ARG A 64 0.34 -11.54 7.17
C ARG A 64 -0.85 -12.50 7.28
N GLU A 65 -2.01 -12.00 6.88
CA GLU A 65 -3.24 -12.78 6.75
C GLU A 65 -3.51 -13.14 5.27
N HIS A 66 -4.70 -13.66 4.98
CA HIS A 66 -5.09 -14.05 3.62
C HIS A 66 -5.25 -12.84 2.67
N ASP A 67 -4.81 -12.99 1.42
CA ASP A 67 -4.65 -11.88 0.46
C ASP A 67 -5.93 -11.12 0.11
N MET A 68 -7.09 -11.74 0.32
CA MET A 68 -8.38 -11.11 0.08
C MET A 68 -8.64 -9.87 0.96
N ILE A 69 -7.93 -9.70 2.08
CA ILE A 69 -8.06 -8.48 2.90
C ILE A 69 -7.11 -7.34 2.49
N LEU A 70 -6.17 -7.58 1.57
CA LEU A 70 -5.17 -6.58 1.20
C LEU A 70 -5.79 -5.24 0.70
N PRO A 71 -6.90 -5.23 -0.07
CA PRO A 71 -7.55 -3.97 -0.44
C PRO A 71 -8.08 -3.19 0.78
N ASP A 72 -8.58 -3.88 1.80
CA ASP A 72 -9.08 -3.25 3.02
C ASP A 72 -7.91 -2.71 3.87
N GLN A 73 -6.86 -3.51 4.07
CA GLN A 73 -5.64 -3.06 4.74
C GLN A 73 -4.99 -1.84 4.05
N LEU A 74 -4.97 -1.83 2.71
CA LEU A 74 -4.47 -0.69 1.94
C LEU A 74 -5.30 0.57 2.22
N ARG A 75 -6.62 0.44 2.32
CA ARG A 75 -7.51 1.56 2.62
C ARG A 75 -7.24 2.11 4.02
N VAL A 76 -7.24 1.24 5.03
CA VAL A 76 -7.00 1.61 6.43
C VAL A 76 -5.67 2.33 6.59
N LEU A 77 -4.57 1.75 6.10
CA LEU A 77 -3.25 2.36 6.27
C LEU A 77 -3.05 3.64 5.48
N SER A 78 -3.74 3.80 4.34
CA SER A 78 -3.73 5.07 3.60
C SER A 78 -4.46 6.16 4.38
N ASP A 79 -5.60 5.84 4.97
CA ASP A 79 -6.39 6.76 5.80
C ASP A 79 -5.63 7.11 7.09
N ASP A 80 -4.99 6.13 7.74
CA ASP A 80 -4.15 6.33 8.93
C ASP A 80 -2.94 7.22 8.63
N LEU A 81 -2.24 6.99 7.50
CA LEU A 81 -1.12 7.83 7.08
C LEU A 81 -1.59 9.29 6.87
N LEU A 82 -2.74 9.52 6.25
CA LEU A 82 -3.29 10.87 6.07
C LEU A 82 -3.68 11.51 7.40
N ALA A 83 -4.27 10.74 8.32
CA ALA A 83 -4.65 11.18 9.65
C ALA A 83 -3.42 11.57 10.51
N ALA A 84 -2.27 10.95 10.25
CA ALA A 84 -1.00 11.28 10.90
C ALA A 84 -0.38 12.61 10.44
N THR A 85 -1.03 13.36 9.53
CA THR A 85 -0.56 14.65 8.99
C THR A 85 0.87 14.55 8.43
N PRO A 86 1.08 13.71 7.40
CA PRO A 86 2.40 13.37 6.91
C PRO A 86 3.07 14.57 6.23
N SER A 87 4.40 14.61 6.28
CA SER A 87 5.15 15.64 5.57
C SER A 87 5.02 15.47 4.05
N PRO A 88 5.25 16.52 3.24
CA PRO A 88 5.25 16.43 1.78
C PRO A 88 6.23 15.38 1.22
N GLU A 89 7.33 15.13 1.92
CA GLU A 89 8.33 14.12 1.57
C GLU A 89 7.75 12.71 1.75
N LEU A 90 7.13 12.42 2.91
CA LEU A 90 6.46 11.13 3.16
C LEU A 90 5.34 10.87 2.16
N LEU A 91 4.54 11.90 1.82
CA LEU A 91 3.49 11.78 0.78
C LEU A 91 4.07 11.48 -0.61
N THR A 92 5.21 12.09 -0.94
CA THR A 92 5.90 11.82 -2.22
C THR A 92 6.39 10.39 -2.27
N GLU A 93 6.94 9.90 -1.17
CA GLU A 93 7.42 8.53 -1.06
C GLU A 93 6.28 7.51 -1.13
N ALA A 94 5.21 7.71 -0.35
CA ALA A 94 4.03 6.85 -0.34
C ALA A 94 3.38 6.77 -1.72
N THR A 95 3.25 7.91 -2.40
CA THR A 95 2.69 7.96 -3.77
C THR A 95 3.59 7.22 -4.76
N THR A 96 4.91 7.35 -4.64
CA THR A 96 5.87 6.64 -5.49
C THR A 96 5.78 5.13 -5.27
N ALA A 97 5.67 4.68 -4.02
CA ALA A 97 5.50 3.27 -3.69
C ALA A 97 4.21 2.68 -4.30
N ILE A 98 3.07 3.37 -4.15
CA ILE A 98 1.78 2.93 -4.72
C ILE A 98 1.84 2.86 -6.24
N THR A 99 2.35 3.90 -6.89
CA THR A 99 2.42 3.95 -8.35
C THR A 99 3.35 2.89 -8.93
N SER A 100 4.47 2.61 -8.24
CA SER A 100 5.41 1.55 -8.62
C SER A 100 4.79 0.16 -8.50
N VAL A 101 4.12 -0.13 -7.37
CA VAL A 101 3.41 -1.41 -7.21
C VAL A 101 2.31 -1.56 -8.24
N ARG A 102 1.49 -0.53 -8.46
CA ARG A 102 0.43 -0.56 -9.47
C ARG A 102 0.96 -0.89 -10.86
N ALA A 103 2.13 -0.37 -11.24
CA ALA A 103 2.76 -0.65 -12.53
C ALA A 103 3.33 -2.08 -12.66
N ALA A 104 3.62 -2.73 -11.53
CA ALA A 104 4.21 -4.08 -11.48
C ALA A 104 3.18 -5.23 -11.34
N LEU A 105 1.90 -4.89 -11.14
CA LEU A 105 0.78 -5.82 -10.94
C LEU A 105 0.11 -6.25 -12.25
#